data_AF-A0A432QSS9-F1
#
_entry.id   AF-A0A432QSS9-F1
#
_cell.length_a   1.000
_cell.length_b   1.000
_cell.length_c   1.000
_cell.angle_alpha   90.00
_cell.angle_beta   90.00
_cell.angle_gamma   90.00
#
_symmetry.space_group_name_H-M   'P 1'
#
loop_
_entity.id
_entity.type
_entity.pdbx_description
1 polymer ?
#
loop_
_entity_poly.entity_id
_entity_poly.type
_entity_poly.pdbx_seq_one_letter_code
_entity_poly.pdbx_strand_id
1 'polypeptide(L)'
;MPGVLSVLILLSLFAVLVTTLAMGGNPELFFEISSILFVIVGTFAAGLASLPFDVIGRIVTPVSRAIVDRRIDMLEFIDFLNELSIAFRKEGLFGLERVVNSRRVPYPGIKRAVQLAMEISDVKQIKEIFEIEHILRI
;
A
#
# COMPACT_ATOMS: atom_id res chain seq x y z
N MET A 1 -6.01 15.45 1.60
CA MET A 1 -4.64 15.02 1.98
C MET A 1 -4.75 14.06 3.18
N PRO A 2 -4.78 12.73 2.96
CA PRO A 2 -4.93 11.77 4.06
C PRO A 2 -3.85 11.91 5.15
N GLY A 3 -2.63 12.34 4.78
CA GLY A 3 -1.56 12.60 5.74
C GLY A 3 -1.86 13.68 6.79
N VAL A 4 -2.65 14.72 6.47
CA VAL A 4 -3.01 15.76 7.45
C VAL A 4 -3.95 15.20 8.52
N LEU A 5 -4.88 14.32 8.12
CA LEU A 5 -5.81 13.67 9.05
C LEU A 5 -5.06 12.70 9.97
N SER A 6 -4.12 11.91 9.43
CA SER A 6 -3.27 11.01 10.22
C SER A 6 -2.47 11.77 11.27
N VAL A 7 -1.88 12.92 10.90
CA VAL A 7 -1.11 13.77 11.82
C VAL A 7 -2.00 14.37 12.90
N LEU A 8 -3.22 14.81 12.57
CA LEU A 8 -4.18 15.33 13.55
C LEU A 8 -4.62 14.27 14.57
N ILE A 9 -4.88 13.04 14.13
CA ILE A 9 -5.22 11.92 15.02
C ILE A 9 -4.05 11.61 15.97
N LEU A 10 -2.81 11.66 15.46
CA LEU A 10 -1.63 11.39 16.28
C LEU A 10 -1.40 12.51 17.31
N LEU A 11 -1.65 13.76 16.91
CA LEU A 11 -1.59 14.93 17.80
C LEU A 11 -2.69 14.93 18.87
N SER A 12 -3.89 14.42 18.58
CA SER A 12 -4.99 14.41 19.56
C SER A 12 -4.69 13.48 20.75
N LEU A 13 -4.00 12.36 20.52
CA LEU A 13 -3.49 11.48 21.57
C LEU A 13 -2.54 12.23 22.53
N PHE A 14 -1.65 13.05 21.98
CA PHE A 14 -0.74 13.87 22.76
C PHE A 14 -1.48 15.01 23.49
N ALA A 15 -2.50 15.59 22.87
CA ALA A 15 -3.32 16.63 23.47
C ALA A 15 -4.10 16.13 24.71
N VAL A 16 -4.60 14.89 24.67
CA VAL A 16 -5.25 14.26 25.84
C VAL A 16 -4.25 14.12 26.99
N LEU A 17 -3.03 13.65 26.72
CA LEU A 17 -1.93 13.56 27.70
C LEU A 17 -1.58 14.92 28.32
N VAL A 18 -1.47 15.97 27.51
CA VAL A 18 -1.15 17.32 28.01
C VAL A 18 -2.29 17.87 28.86
N THR A 19 -3.54 17.64 28.47
CA THR A 19 -4.72 18.13 29.19
C THR A 19 -4.86 17.45 30.56
N THR A 20 -4.62 16.14 30.65
CA THR A 20 -4.68 15.42 31.93
C THR A 20 -3.57 15.85 32.90
N LEU A 21 -2.37 16.16 32.40
CA LEU A 21 -1.30 16.73 33.22
C LEU A 21 -1.64 18.16 33.71
N ALA A 22 -2.23 18.99 32.85
CA ALA A 22 -2.66 20.35 33.22
C ALA A 22 -3.77 20.38 34.27
N MET A 23 -4.61 19.34 34.34
CA MET A 23 -5.64 19.16 35.37
C MET A 23 -5.10 18.68 36.72
N GLY A 24 -3.78 18.59 36.89
CA GLY A 24 -3.13 18.12 38.12
C GLY A 24 -2.88 16.61 38.17
N GLY A 25 -2.92 15.92 37.02
CA GLY A 25 -2.53 14.51 36.93
C GLY A 25 -1.04 14.30 37.24
N ASN A 26 -0.71 13.22 37.95
CA ASN A 26 0.68 12.86 38.26
C ASN A 26 1.36 12.23 37.02
N PRO A 27 2.44 12.83 36.47
CA PRO A 27 3.19 12.27 35.34
C PRO A 27 3.77 10.88 35.59
N GLU A 28 4.13 10.55 36.83
CA GLU A 28 4.75 9.27 37.19
C GLU A 28 3.84 8.08 36.92
N LEU A 29 2.52 8.28 36.98
CA LEU A 29 1.53 7.23 36.68
C LEU A 29 1.53 6.86 35.19
N PHE A 30 1.98 7.76 34.30
CA PHE A 30 2.06 7.50 32.86
C PHE A 30 3.38 6.85 32.43
N PHE A 31 4.45 7.01 33.22
CA PHE A 31 5.78 6.46 32.95
C PHE A 31 6.16 5.31 33.88
N GLU A 32 5.17 4.52 34.28
CA GLU A 32 5.38 3.34 35.10
C GLU A 32 5.84 2.15 34.23
N ILE A 33 7.00 1.59 34.57
CA ILE A 33 7.69 0.59 33.74
C ILE A 33 6.85 -0.67 33.54
N SER A 34 6.10 -1.11 34.56
CA SER A 34 5.30 -2.34 34.53
C SER A 34 4.11 -2.19 33.58
N SER A 35 3.47 -1.02 33.58
CA SER A 35 2.33 -0.68 32.74
C SER A 35 2.75 -0.59 31.27
N ILE A 36 3.89 0.04 30.98
CA ILE A 36 4.47 0.09 29.63
C ILE A 36 4.80 -1.33 29.15
N LEU A 37 5.46 -2.12 30.00
CA LEU A 37 5.82 -3.49 29.67
C LEU A 37 4.57 -4.34 29.38
N PHE A 38 3.52 -4.22 30.21
CA PHE A 38 2.28 -4.98 30.02
C PHE A 38 1.56 -4.60 28.73
N VAL A 39 1.47 -3.30 28.39
CA VAL A 39 0.84 -2.86 27.14
C VAL A 39 1.63 -3.32 25.92
N ILE A 40 2.96 -3.17 25.93
CA ILE A 40 3.80 -3.61 24.81
C ILE A 40 3.74 -5.13 24.67
N VAL A 41 4.06 -5.88 25.73
CA VAL A 41 4.10 -7.34 25.70
C VAL A 41 2.71 -7.92 25.43
N GLY A 42 1.65 -7.38 26.05
CA GLY A 42 0.28 -7.83 25.85
C GLY A 42 -0.21 -7.60 24.42
N THR A 43 0.07 -6.42 23.84
CA THR A 43 -0.30 -6.11 22.45
C THR A 43 0.47 -6.99 21.46
N PHE A 44 1.79 -7.15 21.67
CA PHE A 44 2.59 -8.03 20.83
C PHE A 44 2.16 -9.49 20.98
N ALA A 45 1.95 -9.99 22.20
CA ALA A 45 1.51 -11.36 22.44
C ALA A 45 0.13 -11.64 21.82
N ALA A 46 -0.83 -10.72 21.96
CA ALA A 46 -2.13 -10.83 21.32
C ALA A 46 -2.00 -10.83 19.78
N GLY A 47 -1.18 -9.94 19.22
CA GLY A 47 -0.91 -9.89 17.78
C GLY A 47 -0.25 -11.15 17.24
N LEU A 48 0.76 -11.68 17.96
CA LEU A 48 1.46 -12.91 17.61
C LEU A 48 0.57 -14.15 17.75
N ALA A 49 -0.32 -14.18 18.75
CA ALA A 49 -1.27 -15.28 18.93
C ALA A 49 -2.41 -15.25 17.89
N SER A 50 -2.72 -14.08 17.33
CA SER A 50 -3.80 -13.90 16.36
C SER A 50 -3.38 -14.19 14.92
N LEU A 51 -2.08 -14.35 14.64
CA LEU A 51 -1.53 -14.48 13.29
C LEU A 51 -0.62 -15.71 13.19
N PRO A 52 -0.73 -16.51 12.11
CA PRO A 52 0.22 -17.58 11.88
C PRO A 52 1.61 -17.01 11.55
N PHE A 53 2.66 -17.75 11.90
CA PHE A 53 4.05 -17.27 11.87
C PHE A 53 4.52 -16.78 10.48
N ASP A 54 3.97 -17.35 9.42
CA ASP A 54 4.25 -16.97 8.03
C ASP A 54 3.70 -15.57 7.66
N VAL A 55 2.63 -15.13 8.33
CA VAL A 55 2.01 -13.81 8.10
C VAL A 55 2.81 -12.71 8.80
N ILE A 56 3.38 -12.98 9.97
CA ILE A 56 4.15 -12.00 10.76
C ILE A 56 5.33 -11.45 9.95
N GLY A 57 6.10 -12.31 9.29
CA GLY A 57 7.22 -11.90 8.43
C GLY A 57 6.78 -11.10 7.20
N ARG A 58 5.57 -11.38 6.68
CA ARG A 58 5.01 -10.67 5.52
C ARG A 58 4.52 -9.26 5.85
N ILE A 59 4.16 -8.96 7.11
CA ILE A 59 3.64 -7.65 7.53
C ILE A 59 4.72 -6.55 7.56
N VAL A 60 5.97 -6.90 7.84
CA VAL A 60 7.06 -5.90 8.00
C VAL A 60 7.32 -5.10 6.70
N THR A 61 7.21 -5.76 5.54
CA THR A 61 7.51 -5.14 4.24
C THR A 61 6.42 -4.14 3.79
N PRO A 62 5.11 -4.44 3.87
CA PRO A 62 4.04 -3.48 3.61
C PRO A 62 4.04 -2.30 4.58
N VAL A 63 4.25 -2.54 5.89
CA VAL A 63 4.25 -1.46 6.90
C VAL A 63 5.34 -0.43 6.61
N SER A 64 6.55 -0.89 6.30
CA SER A 64 7.64 0.03 5.91
C SER A 64 7.34 0.78 4.61
N ARG A 65 6.67 0.15 3.64
CA ARG A 65 6.21 0.81 2.41
C ARG A 65 5.08 1.80 2.63
N ALA A 66 4.18 1.55 3.59
CA ALA A 66 3.07 2.44 3.91
C ALA A 66 3.53 3.76 4.54
N ILE A 67 4.67 3.75 5.24
CA ILE A 67 5.31 4.96 5.78
C ILE A 67 5.92 5.81 4.64
N VAL A 68 6.30 5.19 3.52
CA VAL A 68 6.85 5.87 2.34
C VAL A 68 5.73 6.12 1.33
N ASP A 69 5.18 7.34 1.32
CA ASP A 69 4.15 7.77 0.36
C ASP A 69 4.74 7.80 -1.07
N ARG A 70 4.59 6.70 -1.81
CA ARG A 70 4.87 6.66 -3.27
C ARG A 70 3.64 7.18 -3.99
N ARG A 71 3.53 8.51 -4.08
CA ARG A 71 2.54 9.13 -4.97
C ARG A 71 2.89 8.79 -6.41
N ILE A 72 1.93 8.22 -7.11
CA ILE A 72 1.98 8.13 -8.56
C ILE A 72 1.71 9.54 -9.08
N ASP A 73 2.60 10.07 -9.90
CA ASP A 73 2.33 11.31 -10.62
C ASP A 73 1.22 11.03 -11.64
N MET A 74 0.06 11.64 -11.41
CA MET A 74 -1.11 11.41 -12.25
C MET A 74 -0.91 11.95 -13.68
N LEU A 75 -0.11 13.01 -13.84
CA LEU A 75 0.21 13.55 -15.17
C LEU A 75 1.11 12.58 -15.92
N GLU A 76 2.17 12.07 -15.28
CA GLU A 76 3.03 11.04 -15.87
C GLU A 76 2.23 9.78 -16.24
N PHE A 77 1.23 9.41 -15.42
CA PHE A 77 0.36 8.29 -15.71
C PHE A 77 -0.52 8.51 -16.94
N ILE A 78 -1.10 9.71 -17.09
CA ILE A 78 -1.91 10.07 -18.27
C ILE A 78 -1.06 10.04 -19.53
N ASP A 79 0.15 10.61 -19.49
CA ASP A 79 1.07 10.63 -20.63
C ASP A 79 1.44 9.21 -21.06
N PHE A 80 1.68 8.33 -20.09
CA PHE A 80 1.95 6.91 -20.34
C PHE A 80 0.77 6.18 -21.02
N LEU A 81 -0.48 6.43 -20.58
CA LEU A 81 -1.65 5.85 -21.22
C LEU A 81 -1.88 6.38 -22.64
N ASN A 82 -1.57 7.66 -22.87
CA ASN A 82 -1.64 8.26 -24.20
C ASN A 82 -0.60 7.61 -25.14
N GLU A 83 0.64 7.42 -24.67
CA GLU A 83 1.70 6.74 -25.40
C GLU A 83 1.30 5.30 -25.79
N LEU A 84 0.74 4.52 -24.85
CA LEU A 84 0.21 3.18 -25.13
C LEU A 84 -0.88 3.21 -26.20
N SER A 85 -1.81 4.17 -26.12
CA SER A 85 -2.91 4.31 -27.07
C SER A 85 -2.42 4.64 -28.48
N ILE A 86 -1.41 5.50 -28.61
CA ILE A 86 -0.78 5.84 -29.89
C ILE A 86 -0.04 4.64 -30.46
N ALA A 87 0.72 3.92 -29.63
CA ALA A 87 1.46 2.73 -30.07
C ALA A 87 0.54 1.62 -30.56
N PHE A 88 -0.56 1.36 -29.85
CA PHE A 88 -1.56 0.36 -30.26
C PHE A 88 -2.21 0.69 -31.61
N ARG A 89 -2.56 1.97 -31.85
CA ARG A 89 -3.16 2.36 -33.14
C ARG A 89 -2.21 2.21 -34.32
N LYS A 90 -0.91 2.34 -34.10
CA LYS A 90 0.11 2.24 -35.16
C LYS A 90 0.57 0.80 -35.42
N GLU A 91 0.79 0.04 -34.36
CA GLU A 91 1.51 -1.24 -34.40
C GLU A 91 0.74 -2.39 -33.73
N GLY A 92 -0.48 -2.14 -33.23
CA GLY A 92 -1.29 -3.14 -32.55
C GLY A 92 -0.66 -3.62 -31.23
N LEU A 93 -0.80 -4.91 -30.94
CA LEU A 93 -0.32 -5.53 -29.70
C LEU A 93 1.20 -5.45 -29.53
N PHE A 94 1.97 -5.55 -30.63
CA PHE A 94 3.43 -5.40 -30.60
C PHE A 94 3.86 -4.00 -30.15
N GLY A 95 3.08 -2.97 -30.52
CA GLY A 95 3.31 -1.60 -30.06
C GLY A 95 3.14 -1.46 -28.55
N LEU A 96 2.14 -2.13 -27.97
CA LEU A 96 1.94 -2.17 -26.52
C LEU A 96 3.11 -2.86 -25.82
N GLU A 97 3.54 -4.02 -26.31
CA GLU A 97 4.66 -4.78 -25.75
C GLU A 97 5.96 -3.95 -25.70
N ARG A 98 6.26 -3.26 -26.79
CA ARG A 98 7.44 -2.40 -26.88
C ARG A 98 7.41 -1.29 -25.82
N VAL A 99 6.27 -0.60 -25.65
CA VAL A 99 6.14 0.51 -24.69
C VAL A 99 6.32 0.01 -23.25
N VAL A 100 5.67 -1.11 -22.88
CA VAL A 100 5.79 -1.65 -21.51
C VAL A 100 7.16 -2.24 -21.17
N ASN A 101 7.97 -2.57 -22.19
CA ASN A 101 9.33 -3.07 -22.02
C ASN A 101 10.42 -1.98 -22.09
N SER A 102 10.14 -0.86 -22.74
CA SER A 102 11.16 0.20 -22.98
C SER A 102 11.23 1.25 -21.87
N ARG A 103 10.19 1.38 -21.04
CA ARG A 103 10.07 2.42 -20.01
C ARG A 103 9.68 1.84 -18.65
N ARG A 104 9.95 2.60 -17.60
CA ARG A 104 9.44 2.30 -16.25
C ARG A 104 7.91 2.40 -16.26
N VAL A 105 7.24 1.28 -16.05
CA VAL A 105 5.78 1.20 -16.01
C VAL A 105 5.30 1.76 -14.65
N PRO A 106 4.36 2.72 -14.63
CA PRO A 106 3.85 3.33 -13.40
C PRO A 106 3.15 2.31 -12.49
N TYR A 107 2.46 1.33 -13.09
CA TYR A 107 1.75 0.27 -12.38
C TYR A 107 2.14 -1.12 -12.90
N PRO A 108 2.68 -2.02 -12.05
CA PRO A 108 3.13 -3.36 -12.46
C PRO A 108 2.06 -4.18 -13.17
N GLY A 109 0.78 -3.96 -12.84
CA GLY A 109 -0.35 -4.68 -13.45
C GLY A 109 -0.51 -4.40 -14.95
N ILE A 110 -0.08 -3.24 -15.45
CA ILE A 110 -0.24 -2.91 -16.89
C ILE A 110 0.60 -3.84 -17.76
N LYS A 111 1.85 -4.12 -17.34
CA LYS A 111 2.71 -5.05 -18.08
C LYS A 111 2.08 -6.45 -18.17
N ARG A 112 1.50 -6.92 -17.07
CA ARG A 112 0.82 -8.23 -17.03
C ARG A 112 -0.43 -8.25 -17.90
N ALA A 113 -1.23 -7.18 -17.87
CA ALA A 113 -2.41 -7.06 -18.72
C ALA A 113 -2.06 -7.09 -20.23
N VAL A 114 -0.97 -6.42 -20.63
CA VAL A 114 -0.47 -6.48 -22.02
C VAL A 114 -0.04 -7.88 -22.40
N GLN A 115 0.64 -8.62 -21.51
CA GLN A 115 1.02 -10.02 -21.75
C GLN A 115 -0.22 -10.91 -21.95
N LEU A 116 -1.22 -10.79 -21.08
CA LEU A 116 -2.48 -11.54 -21.22
C LEU A 116 -3.20 -11.23 -22.54
N ALA A 117 -3.17 -9.96 -22.98
CA ALA A 117 -3.77 -9.56 -24.26
C ALA A 117 -3.04 -10.11 -25.50
N MET A 118 -1.79 -10.58 -25.37
CA MET A 118 -1.08 -11.29 -26.45
C MET A 118 -1.49 -12.77 -26.53
N GLU A 119 -1.87 -13.37 -25.41
CA GLU A 119 -2.22 -14.78 -25.29
C GLU A 119 -3.72 -15.04 -25.50
N ILE A 120 -4.55 -14.06 -25.15
CA ILE A 120 -6.01 -14.19 -25.06
C ILE A 120 -6.68 -13.09 -25.87
N SER A 121 -7.63 -13.46 -26.73
CA SER A 121 -8.38 -12.52 -27.56
C SER A 121 -9.65 -11.99 -26.88
N ASP A 122 -10.24 -12.74 -25.95
CA ASP A 122 -11.45 -12.34 -25.22
C ASP A 122 -11.11 -11.44 -24.02
N VAL A 123 -11.54 -10.19 -24.11
CA VAL A 123 -11.38 -9.18 -23.05
C VAL A 123 -12.02 -9.61 -21.72
N LYS A 124 -13.12 -10.37 -21.76
CA LYS A 124 -13.76 -10.86 -20.52
C LYS A 124 -12.84 -11.84 -19.78
N GLN A 125 -12.21 -12.76 -20.50
CA GLN A 125 -11.27 -13.72 -19.94
C GLN A 125 -10.02 -13.04 -19.39
N ILE A 126 -9.48 -12.04 -20.10
CA ILE A 126 -8.34 -11.24 -19.60
C ILE A 126 -8.69 -10.62 -18.24
N LYS A 127 -9.88 -10.01 -18.13
CA LYS A 127 -10.33 -9.37 -16.89
C LYS A 127 -10.48 -10.38 -15.76
N GLU A 128 -11.10 -11.53 -16.02
CA GLU A 128 -11.29 -12.59 -15.03
C GLU A 128 -9.96 -13.13 -14.50
N ILE A 129 -9.01 -13.44 -15.39
CA ILE A 129 -7.67 -13.91 -15.00
C ILE A 129 -6.92 -12.85 -14.23
N PHE A 130 -6.99 -11.59 -14.67
CA PHE A 130 -6.32 -10.49 -13.99
C PHE A 130 -6.89 -10.24 -12.59
N GLU A 131 -8.21 -10.36 -12.40
CA GLU A 131 -8.86 -10.28 -11.08
C GLU A 131 -8.44 -11.43 -10.17
N ILE A 132 -8.41 -12.67 -10.68
CA ILE A 132 -7.95 -13.85 -9.92
C ILE A 132 -6.48 -13.70 -9.50
N GLU A 133 -5.60 -13.30 -10.42
CA GLU A 133 -4.17 -13.08 -10.13
C GLU A 133 -3.97 -11.99 -9.08
N HIS A 134 -4.77 -10.93 -9.13
CA HIS A 134 -4.68 -9.85 -8.16
C HIS A 134 -5.10 -10.33 -6.75
N ILE A 135 -6.10 -11.20 -6.65
CA ILE A 135 -6.54 -11.79 -5.37
C ILE A 135 -5.48 -12.75 -4.80
N LEU A 136 -4.87 -13.58 -5.64
CA LEU A 136 -3.85 -14.56 -5.21
C LEU A 136 -2.52 -13.92 -4.77
N ARG A 137 -2.27 -12.67 -5.13
CA ARG A 137 -1.03 -11.94 -4.82
C ARG A 137 -1.10 -11.16 -3.51
N ILE A 138 -2.27 -11.08 -2.87
CA ILE A 138 -2.49 -10.41 -1.58
C ILE A 138 -2.14 -11.36 -0.43
#